data_AF-A0A5S9I3V9-F1
#
_entry.id   AF-A0A5S9I3V9-F1
#
_cell.length_a   1.000
_cell.length_b   1.000
_cell.length_c   1.000
_cell.angle_alpha   90.00
_cell.angle_beta   90.00
_cell.angle_gamma   90.00
#
_symmetry.space_group_name_H-M   'P 1'
#
loop_
_entity.id
_entity.type
_entity.pdbx_description
1 polymer ?
#
loop_
_entity_poly.entity_id
_entity_poly.type
_entity_poly.pdbx_seq_one_letter_code
_entity_poly.pdbx_strand_id
1 'polypeptide(L)'
;MPFTPNEIKNKEFSRVKNGLEPTEVANFLEQLSTEIERLKEDKKQLEKVIEERDTNIKSYQDVHQSVSDALIQAQKAGEETKQAAEKQAEAIIAKAEAQANQMVGDAVEKARRLAFQTEDMKRQSKVFRSRFRMLVEAQLDLLKNEDWDYLLNYDLDAEQVTLENIHHLHENDLKPDEIAANAQNNASNTSDNNQQSNDSETTKK
;
A
#
# COMPACT_ATOMS: atom_id res chain seq x y z
N MET A 1 77.32 -34.30 42.12
CA MET A 1 77.97 -35.62 42.22
C MET A 1 79.06 -35.52 43.28
N PRO A 2 79.32 -36.59 44.06
CA PRO A 2 80.29 -36.57 45.16
C PRO A 2 81.75 -36.56 44.70
N PHE A 3 82.03 -36.87 43.43
CA PHE A 3 83.39 -36.84 42.85
C PHE A 3 83.34 -36.34 41.39
N THR A 4 84.40 -35.63 40.98
CA THR A 4 84.61 -35.15 39.61
C THR A 4 85.53 -36.10 38.82
N PRO A 5 85.47 -36.12 37.48
CA PRO A 5 86.38 -36.92 36.64
C PRO A 5 87.85 -36.71 37.00
N ASN A 6 88.23 -35.46 37.30
CA ASN A 6 89.57 -35.09 37.73
C ASN A 6 89.95 -35.64 39.12
N GLU A 7 89.02 -35.64 40.07
CA GLU A 7 89.25 -36.23 41.40
C GLU A 7 89.39 -37.76 41.36
N ILE A 8 88.73 -38.41 40.40
CA ILE A 8 88.85 -39.86 40.18
C ILE A 8 90.20 -40.19 39.55
N LYS A 9 90.65 -39.40 38.56
CA LYS A 9 91.93 -39.57 37.88
C LYS A 9 93.13 -39.36 38.81
N ASN A 10 93.04 -38.39 39.72
CA ASN A 10 94.12 -38.02 40.64
C ASN A 10 94.04 -38.72 42.01
N LYS A 11 93.21 -39.76 42.15
CA LYS A 11 93.03 -40.45 43.44
C LYS A 11 94.22 -41.35 43.74
N GLU A 12 94.89 -41.08 44.86
CA GLU A 12 95.94 -41.96 45.38
C GLU A 12 95.41 -42.95 46.43
N PHE A 13 95.94 -44.17 46.41
CA PHE A 13 95.61 -45.25 47.35
C PHE A 13 96.84 -45.69 48.15
N SER A 14 96.64 -46.11 49.40
CA SER A 14 97.70 -46.67 50.24
C SER A 14 98.13 -48.05 49.75
N ARG A 15 99.44 -48.34 49.77
CA ARG A 15 100.00 -49.62 49.34
C ARG A 15 100.00 -50.63 50.49
N VAL A 16 99.52 -51.85 50.23
CA VAL A 16 99.44 -52.95 51.21
C VAL A 16 100.04 -54.22 50.60
N LYS A 17 100.65 -55.10 51.42
CA LYS A 17 101.44 -56.27 50.95
C LYS A 17 100.69 -57.26 50.03
N ASN A 18 99.36 -57.33 50.09
CA ASN A 18 98.50 -58.15 49.23
C ASN A 18 97.48 -57.30 48.44
N GLY A 19 97.86 -56.11 48.00
CA GLY A 19 96.98 -55.17 47.28
C GLY A 19 96.85 -55.44 45.77
N LEU A 20 95.94 -54.71 45.13
CA LEU A 20 95.80 -54.66 43.67
C LEU A 20 97.01 -53.96 43.03
N GLU A 21 97.26 -54.29 41.76
CA GLU A 21 98.40 -53.74 41.01
C GLU A 21 98.15 -52.24 40.70
N PRO A 22 99.09 -51.33 41.02
CA PRO A 22 98.88 -49.89 40.88
C PRO A 22 98.59 -49.40 39.46
N THR A 23 99.19 -50.02 38.44
CA THR A 23 99.08 -49.62 37.03
C THR A 23 97.70 -49.98 36.46
N GLU A 24 97.17 -51.16 36.80
CA GLU A 24 95.84 -51.64 36.42
C GLU A 24 94.75 -50.78 37.05
N VAL A 25 94.91 -50.42 38.34
CA VAL A 25 93.99 -49.49 39.03
C VAL A 25 94.04 -48.11 38.38
N ALA A 26 95.22 -47.59 38.04
CA ALA A 26 95.35 -46.30 37.36
C ALA A 26 94.67 -46.28 35.98
N ASN A 27 94.87 -47.33 35.17
CA ASN A 27 94.21 -47.47 33.88
C ASN A 27 92.68 -47.56 34.00
N PHE A 28 92.17 -48.29 35.01
CA PHE A 28 90.73 -48.37 35.27
C PHE A 28 90.16 -47.02 35.71
N LEU A 29 90.86 -46.28 36.58
CA LEU A 29 90.46 -44.92 36.98
C LEU A 29 90.41 -43.94 35.80
N GLU A 30 91.33 -44.06 34.85
CA GLU A 30 91.32 -43.22 33.64
C GLU A 30 90.15 -43.54 32.71
N GLN A 31 89.84 -44.82 32.52
CA GLN A 31 88.64 -45.25 31.79
C GLN A 31 87.36 -44.80 32.49
N LEU A 32 87.28 -44.95 33.82
CA LEU A 32 86.14 -44.53 34.62
C LEU A 32 85.95 -43.01 34.59
N SER A 33 87.03 -42.24 34.67
CA SER A 33 87.03 -40.79 34.53
C SER A 33 86.44 -40.37 33.18
N THR A 34 86.89 -41.01 32.10
CA THR A 34 86.42 -40.75 30.73
C THR A 34 84.93 -41.07 30.56
N GLU A 35 84.46 -42.21 31.08
CA GLU A 35 83.03 -42.58 30.97
C GLU A 35 82.13 -41.66 31.81
N ILE A 36 82.59 -41.20 32.99
CA ILE A 36 81.84 -40.21 33.79
C ILE A 36 81.76 -38.87 33.07
N GLU A 37 82.84 -38.44 32.40
CA GLU A 37 82.84 -37.22 31.58
C GLU A 37 81.82 -37.35 30.43
N ARG A 38 81.80 -38.50 29.75
CA ARG A 38 80.83 -38.82 28.68
C ARG A 38 79.39 -38.79 29.19
N LEU A 39 79.10 -39.49 30.29
CA LEU A 39 77.77 -39.52 30.91
C LEU A 39 77.30 -38.13 31.37
N LYS A 40 78.23 -37.28 31.83
CA LYS A 40 77.92 -35.90 32.24
C LYS A 40 77.53 -35.05 31.03
N GLU A 41 78.23 -35.18 29.91
CA GLU A 41 77.90 -34.48 28.67
C GLU A 41 76.57 -34.98 28.09
N ASP A 42 76.37 -36.30 28.03
CA ASP A 42 75.09 -36.90 27.59
C ASP A 42 73.92 -36.43 28.46
N LYS A 43 74.09 -36.40 29.78
CA LYS A 43 73.08 -35.88 30.72
C LYS A 43 72.76 -34.42 30.42
N LYS A 44 73.77 -33.58 30.21
CA LYS A 44 73.59 -32.16 29.89
C LYS A 44 72.85 -31.97 28.56
N GLN A 45 73.15 -32.78 27.55
CA GLN A 45 72.44 -32.76 26.26
C GLN A 45 70.99 -33.20 26.42
N LEU A 46 70.72 -34.26 27.17
CA LEU A 46 69.37 -34.72 27.47
C LEU A 46 68.55 -33.68 28.25
N GLU A 47 69.14 -33.05 29.26
CA GLU A 47 68.50 -31.96 30.02
C GLU A 47 68.12 -30.79 29.09
N LYS A 48 69.00 -30.41 28.16
CA LYS A 48 68.71 -29.37 27.17
C LYS A 48 67.55 -29.75 26.24
N VAL A 49 67.51 -31.00 25.77
CA VAL A 49 66.42 -31.50 24.92
C VAL A 49 65.10 -31.51 25.69
N ILE A 50 65.11 -31.91 26.97
CA ILE A 50 63.92 -31.88 27.82
C ILE A 50 63.40 -30.45 27.97
N GLU A 51 64.28 -29.49 28.27
CA GLU A 51 63.89 -28.08 28.43
C GLU A 51 63.29 -27.49 27.15
N GLU A 52 63.88 -27.80 26.00
CA GLU A 52 63.36 -27.38 24.69
C GLU A 52 61.99 -28.01 24.39
N ARG A 53 61.82 -29.30 24.72
CA ARG A 53 60.55 -30.01 24.54
C ARG A 53 59.46 -29.48 25.46
N ASP A 54 59.77 -29.23 26.72
CA ASP A 54 58.84 -28.64 27.69
C ASP A 54 58.39 -27.25 27.25
N THR A 55 59.30 -26.44 26.71
CA THR A 55 58.97 -25.12 26.16
C THR A 55 58.02 -25.23 24.97
N ASN A 56 58.28 -26.17 24.06
CA ASN A 56 57.41 -26.43 22.91
C ASN A 56 56.03 -26.94 23.34
N ILE A 57 55.95 -27.84 24.32
CA ILE A 57 54.68 -28.36 24.84
C ILE A 57 53.83 -27.22 25.44
N LYS A 58 54.45 -26.33 26.23
CA LYS A 58 53.76 -25.15 26.77
C LYS A 58 53.22 -24.26 25.66
N SER A 59 54.03 -23.96 24.64
CA SER A 59 53.57 -23.18 23.48
C SER A 59 52.39 -23.84 22.77
N TYR A 60 52.40 -25.16 22.57
CA TYR A 60 51.28 -25.88 21.96
C TYR A 60 50.04 -25.86 22.84
N GLN A 61 50.17 -25.96 24.16
CA GLN A 61 49.05 -25.83 25.10
C GLN A 61 48.44 -24.42 25.04
N ASP A 62 49.26 -23.38 25.00
CA ASP A 62 48.79 -21.99 24.91
C ASP A 62 48.04 -21.74 23.59
N VAL A 63 48.57 -22.24 22.47
CA VAL A 63 47.91 -22.17 21.16
C VAL A 63 46.61 -22.95 21.17
N HIS A 64 46.61 -24.18 21.72
CA HIS A 64 45.39 -24.98 21.83
C HIS A 64 44.31 -24.27 22.65
N GLN A 65 44.69 -23.67 23.79
CA GLN A 65 43.76 -22.92 24.62
C GLN A 65 43.19 -21.72 23.87
N SER A 66 44.04 -20.93 23.22
CA SER A 66 43.61 -19.77 22.43
C SER A 66 42.66 -20.16 21.28
N VAL A 67 42.95 -21.26 20.58
CA VAL A 67 42.07 -21.78 19.51
C VAL A 67 40.75 -22.27 20.08
N SER A 68 40.77 -22.96 21.22
CA SER A 68 39.55 -23.42 21.90
C SER A 68 38.68 -22.25 22.33
N ASP A 69 39.27 -21.20 22.91
CA ASP A 69 38.56 -20.00 23.33
C ASP A 69 37.97 -19.26 22.13
N ALA A 70 38.74 -19.14 21.03
CA ALA A 70 38.27 -18.53 19.79
C ALA A 70 37.09 -19.32 19.19
N LEU A 71 37.11 -20.66 19.25
CA LEU A 71 36.03 -21.50 18.75
C LEU A 71 34.75 -21.35 19.58
N ILE A 72 34.88 -21.31 20.90
CA ILE A 72 33.75 -21.07 21.82
C ILE A 72 33.16 -19.68 21.56
N GLN A 73 34.01 -18.67 21.39
CA GLN A 73 33.56 -17.31 21.11
C GLN A 73 32.88 -17.20 19.74
N ALA A 74 33.42 -17.87 18.72
CA ALA A 74 32.80 -17.94 17.39
C ALA A 74 31.43 -18.64 17.45
N GLN A 75 31.31 -19.74 18.18
CA GLN A 75 30.04 -20.44 18.38
C GLN A 75 29.02 -19.54 19.09
N LYS A 76 29.44 -18.85 20.16
CA LYS A 76 28.58 -17.92 20.88
C LYS A 76 28.10 -16.77 19.99
N ALA A 77 29.01 -16.15 19.22
CA ALA A 77 28.67 -15.08 18.30
C ALA A 77 27.71 -15.56 17.18
N GLY A 78 27.92 -16.78 16.68
CA GLY A 78 27.03 -17.41 15.71
C GLY A 78 25.62 -17.62 16.27
N GLU A 79 25.50 -18.13 17.49
CA GLU A 79 24.23 -18.35 18.17
C GLU A 79 23.51 -17.02 18.50
N GLU A 80 24.23 -16.02 19.00
CA GLU A 80 23.68 -14.67 19.24
C GLU A 80 23.16 -14.03 17.95
N THR A 81 23.91 -14.18 16.84
CA THR A 81 23.50 -13.68 15.52
C THR A 81 22.24 -14.39 15.03
N LYS A 82 22.18 -15.72 15.19
CA LYS A 82 21.02 -16.52 14.83
C LYS A 82 19.77 -16.10 15.62
N GLN A 83 19.88 -15.99 16.94
CA GLN A 83 18.75 -15.57 17.79
C GLN A 83 18.30 -14.15 17.46
N ALA A 84 19.23 -13.23 17.19
CA ALA A 84 18.89 -11.86 16.77
C ALA A 84 18.14 -11.86 15.43
N ALA A 85 18.59 -12.65 14.45
CA ALA A 85 17.95 -12.78 13.16
C ALA A 85 16.54 -13.41 13.26
N GLU A 86 16.36 -14.45 14.08
CA GLU A 86 15.06 -15.07 14.34
C GLU A 86 14.08 -14.06 14.95
N LYS A 87 14.50 -13.35 16.01
CA LYS A 87 13.67 -12.32 16.65
C LYS A 87 13.32 -11.18 15.69
N GLN A 88 14.26 -10.77 14.85
CA GLN A 88 14.00 -9.73 13.84
C GLN A 88 13.03 -10.22 12.77
N ALA A 89 13.14 -11.48 12.33
CA ALA A 89 12.21 -12.07 11.37
C ALA A 89 10.79 -12.14 11.95
N GLU A 90 10.63 -12.62 13.19
CA GLU A 90 9.34 -12.63 13.89
C GLU A 90 8.74 -11.22 14.01
N ALA A 91 9.55 -10.23 14.38
CA ALA A 91 9.10 -8.84 14.48
C ALA A 91 8.67 -8.27 13.12
N ILE A 92 9.35 -8.60 12.03
CA ILE A 92 8.99 -8.21 10.67
C ILE A 92 7.65 -8.84 10.28
N ILE A 93 7.48 -10.14 10.53
CA ILE A 93 6.23 -10.86 10.22
C ILE A 93 5.07 -10.26 11.01
N ALA A 94 5.22 -10.10 12.33
CA ALA A 94 4.19 -9.51 13.17
C ALA A 94 3.82 -8.08 12.74
N LYS A 95 4.81 -7.27 12.35
CA LYS A 95 4.56 -5.92 11.82
C LYS A 95 3.82 -5.96 10.48
N ALA A 96 4.20 -6.86 9.58
CA ALA A 96 3.56 -7.02 8.27
C ALA A 96 2.10 -7.48 8.44
N GLU A 97 1.83 -8.42 9.34
CA GLU A 97 0.48 -8.88 9.66
C GLU A 97 -0.38 -7.76 10.25
N ALA A 98 0.15 -6.99 11.20
CA ALA A 98 -0.55 -5.85 11.79
C ALA A 98 -0.90 -4.79 10.72
N GLN A 99 0.05 -4.47 9.84
CA GLN A 99 -0.17 -3.52 8.74
C GLN A 99 -1.18 -4.05 7.71
N ALA A 100 -1.13 -5.34 7.38
CA ALA A 100 -2.09 -5.96 6.49
C ALA A 100 -3.50 -5.93 7.07
N ASN A 101 -3.66 -6.26 8.35
CA ASN A 101 -4.94 -6.20 9.05
C ASN A 101 -5.51 -4.77 9.09
N GLN A 102 -4.65 -3.78 9.35
CA GLN A 102 -5.04 -2.37 9.30
C GLN A 102 -5.49 -1.97 7.88
N MET A 103 -4.71 -2.32 6.85
CA MET A 103 -5.04 -2.01 5.46
C MET A 103 -6.37 -2.63 5.03
N VAL A 104 -6.62 -3.89 5.42
CA VAL A 104 -7.90 -4.56 5.16
C VAL A 104 -9.04 -3.87 5.89
N GLY A 105 -8.85 -3.50 7.16
CA GLY A 105 -9.82 -2.74 7.94
C GLY A 105 -10.20 -1.41 7.26
N ASP A 106 -9.20 -0.62 6.87
CA ASP A 106 -9.38 0.66 6.18
C ASP A 106 -10.09 0.46 4.82
N ALA A 107 -9.74 -0.59 4.08
CA ALA A 107 -10.37 -0.92 2.80
C ALA A 107 -11.85 -1.29 2.97
N VAL A 108 -12.18 -2.09 3.98
CA VAL A 108 -13.56 -2.47 4.31
C VAL A 108 -14.38 -1.24 4.72
N GLU A 109 -13.82 -0.36 5.55
CA GLU A 109 -14.51 0.87 5.95
C GLU A 109 -14.77 1.79 4.75
N LYS A 110 -13.77 2.00 3.89
CA LYS A 110 -13.92 2.77 2.64
C LYS A 110 -14.96 2.15 1.72
N ALA A 111 -14.94 0.84 1.53
CA ALA A 111 -15.92 0.12 0.72
C ALA A 111 -17.34 0.32 1.26
N ARG A 112 -17.52 0.23 2.59
CA ARG A 112 -18.80 0.47 3.25
C ARG A 112 -19.28 1.91 3.05
N ARG A 113 -18.41 2.89 3.22
CA ARG A 113 -18.72 4.31 2.99
C ARG A 113 -19.14 4.55 1.53
N LEU A 114 -18.41 3.98 0.57
CA LEU A 114 -18.72 4.11 -0.85
C LEU A 114 -20.06 3.46 -1.20
N ALA A 115 -20.37 2.30 -0.61
CA ALA A 115 -21.65 1.65 -0.78
C ALA A 115 -22.81 2.52 -0.27
N PHE A 116 -22.66 3.12 0.92
CA PHE A 116 -23.65 4.07 1.45
C PHE A 116 -23.82 5.31 0.56
N GLN A 117 -22.72 5.92 0.10
CA GLN A 117 -22.77 7.07 -0.80
C GLN A 117 -23.44 6.72 -2.13
N THR A 118 -23.19 5.52 -2.66
CA THR A 118 -23.81 5.04 -3.89
C THR A 118 -25.32 4.88 -3.73
N GLU A 119 -25.76 4.32 -2.61
CA GLU A 119 -27.18 4.15 -2.34
C GLU A 119 -27.90 5.49 -2.13
N ASP A 120 -27.28 6.42 -1.41
CA ASP A 120 -27.81 7.77 -1.25
C ASP A 120 -27.90 8.50 -2.60
N MET A 121 -26.87 8.41 -3.45
CA MET A 121 -26.87 8.98 -4.79
C MET A 121 -27.99 8.41 -5.68
N LYS A 122 -28.26 7.09 -5.60
CA LYS A 122 -29.40 6.47 -6.29
C LYS A 122 -30.72 7.01 -5.78
N ARG A 123 -30.88 7.18 -4.46
CA ARG A 123 -32.08 7.77 -3.86
C ARG A 123 -32.28 9.20 -4.34
N GLN A 124 -31.24 10.02 -4.31
CA GLN A 124 -31.26 11.39 -4.80
C GLN A 124 -31.63 11.45 -6.29
N SER A 125 -31.05 10.55 -7.11
CA SER A 125 -31.36 10.44 -8.54
C SER A 125 -32.83 10.10 -8.79
N LYS A 126 -33.41 9.19 -7.99
CA LYS A 126 -34.83 8.84 -8.08
C LYS A 126 -35.74 10.02 -7.74
N VAL A 127 -35.42 10.75 -6.68
CA VAL A 127 -36.15 11.97 -6.27
C VAL A 127 -36.04 13.05 -7.34
N PHE A 128 -34.84 13.30 -7.84
CA PHE A 128 -34.61 14.25 -8.93
C PHE A 128 -35.42 13.88 -10.18
N ARG A 129 -35.40 12.61 -10.61
CA ARG A 129 -36.19 12.13 -11.74
C ARG A 129 -37.68 12.37 -11.54
N SER A 130 -38.20 12.11 -10.34
CA SER A 130 -39.60 12.34 -10.00
C SER A 130 -39.97 13.83 -10.09
N ARG A 131 -39.13 14.72 -9.54
CA ARG A 131 -39.32 16.17 -9.58
C ARG A 131 -39.24 16.71 -11.01
N PHE A 132 -38.27 16.25 -11.78
CA PHE A 132 -38.09 16.64 -13.18
C PHE A 132 -39.28 16.22 -14.03
N ARG A 133 -39.78 14.99 -13.83
CA ARG A 133 -40.99 14.50 -14.50
C ARG A 133 -42.20 15.39 -14.19
N MET A 134 -42.46 15.70 -12.92
CA MET A 134 -43.57 16.59 -12.54
C MET A 134 -43.43 17.99 -13.17
N LEU A 135 -42.20 18.53 -13.24
CA LEU A 135 -41.95 19.83 -13.88
C LEU A 135 -42.29 19.77 -15.38
N VAL A 136 -41.83 18.74 -16.09
CA VAL A 136 -42.10 18.57 -17.52
C VAL A 136 -43.59 18.33 -17.79
N GLU A 137 -44.26 17.51 -16.98
CA GLU A 137 -45.70 17.27 -17.07
C GLU A 137 -46.48 18.58 -16.86
N ALA A 138 -46.12 19.40 -15.87
CA ALA A 138 -46.75 20.71 -15.65
C ALA A 138 -46.55 21.69 -16.83
N GLN A 139 -45.36 21.70 -17.45
CA GLN A 139 -45.10 22.51 -18.65
C GLN A 139 -45.86 21.99 -19.88
N LEU A 140 -45.99 20.68 -20.00
CA LEU A 140 -46.78 20.04 -21.06
C LEU A 140 -48.27 20.35 -20.89
N ASP A 141 -48.79 20.31 -19.67
CA ASP A 141 -50.19 20.63 -19.36
C ASP A 141 -50.49 22.11 -19.64
N LEU A 142 -49.55 23.02 -19.36
CA LEU A 142 -49.68 24.43 -19.73
C LEU A 142 -49.78 24.62 -21.25
N LEU A 143 -49.01 23.87 -22.04
CA LEU A 143 -49.06 23.93 -23.51
C LEU A 143 -50.32 23.29 -24.09
N LYS A 144 -50.86 22.27 -23.41
CA LYS A 144 -52.11 21.60 -23.81
C LYS A 144 -53.37 22.37 -23.45
N ASN A 145 -53.25 23.43 -22.67
CA ASN A 145 -54.40 24.23 -22.30
C ASN A 145 -54.91 25.00 -23.53
N GLU A 146 -56.22 24.91 -23.80
CA GLU A 146 -56.92 25.52 -24.93
C GLU A 146 -56.81 27.06 -24.93
N ASP A 147 -56.31 27.66 -23.84
CA ASP A 147 -55.90 29.07 -23.77
C ASP A 147 -54.94 29.46 -24.91
N TRP A 148 -54.06 28.54 -25.33
CA TRP A 148 -53.18 28.77 -26.48
C TRP A 148 -53.94 28.70 -27.81
N ASP A 149 -54.90 27.80 -27.95
CA ASP A 149 -55.76 27.73 -29.14
C ASP A 149 -56.65 28.99 -29.26
N TYR A 150 -57.09 29.55 -28.12
CA TYR A 150 -57.80 30.83 -28.08
C TYR A 150 -56.90 32.03 -28.42
N LEU A 151 -55.65 32.05 -27.94
CA LEU A 151 -54.68 33.11 -28.22
C LEU A 151 -54.08 33.05 -29.63
N LEU A 152 -54.03 31.87 -30.26
CA LEU A 152 -53.53 31.68 -31.63
C LEU A 152 -54.62 31.64 -32.70
N ASN A 153 -55.91 31.63 -32.34
CA ASN A 153 -57.00 31.83 -33.28
C ASN A 153 -56.99 33.28 -33.81
N TYR A 154 -56.19 33.52 -34.83
CA TYR A 154 -56.02 34.82 -35.49
C TYR A 154 -57.18 35.18 -36.45
N ASP A 155 -58.12 34.27 -36.68
CA ASP A 155 -59.13 34.39 -37.76
C ASP A 155 -60.47 35.04 -37.36
N LEU A 156 -60.64 35.57 -36.14
CA LEU A 156 -61.88 36.27 -35.73
C LEU A 156 -61.78 37.80 -35.63
N ASP A 157 -60.58 38.36 -35.50
CA ASP A 157 -60.41 39.82 -35.32
C ASP A 157 -60.04 40.55 -36.62
N ALA A 158 -59.59 39.84 -37.66
CA ALA A 158 -59.22 40.46 -38.93
C ALA A 158 -60.44 40.94 -39.75
N GLU A 159 -61.61 40.33 -39.57
CA GLU A 159 -62.82 40.69 -40.35
C GLU A 159 -63.56 41.90 -39.73
N GLN A 160 -63.58 42.03 -38.40
CA GLN A 160 -64.25 43.15 -37.71
C GLN A 160 -63.53 44.49 -37.88
N VAL A 161 -62.19 44.50 -37.97
CA VAL A 161 -61.41 45.73 -38.17
C VAL A 161 -61.62 46.35 -39.57
N THR A 162 -62.11 45.58 -40.54
CA THR A 162 -62.40 46.10 -41.90
C THR A 162 -63.77 46.76 -42.04
N LEU A 163 -64.73 46.47 -41.13
CA LEU A 163 -66.08 47.01 -41.19
C LEU A 163 -66.27 48.31 -40.39
N GLU A 164 -65.47 48.56 -39.35
CA GLU A 164 -65.51 49.85 -38.62
C GLU A 164 -64.91 51.01 -39.43
N ASN A 165 -63.95 50.73 -40.33
CA ASN A 165 -63.26 51.76 -41.11
C ASN A 165 -64.10 52.41 -42.24
N ILE A 166 -65.34 51.96 -42.48
CA ILE A 166 -66.21 52.56 -43.50
C ILE A 166 -67.12 53.66 -42.90
N HIS A 167 -67.29 53.70 -41.57
CA HIS A 167 -68.28 54.58 -40.94
C HIS A 167 -67.75 55.98 -40.55
N HIS A 168 -66.55 56.37 -41.01
CA HIS A 168 -65.87 57.62 -40.60
C HIS A 168 -65.39 58.49 -41.76
N LEU A 169 -65.90 58.34 -42.98
CA LEU A 169 -65.64 59.30 -44.04
C LEU A 169 -66.72 60.38 -44.06
N HIS A 170 -66.26 61.64 -43.93
CA HIS A 170 -67.04 62.87 -43.84
C HIS A 170 -67.92 63.13 -45.07
N GLU A 171 -69.08 63.74 -44.83
CA GLU A 171 -70.24 64.03 -45.71
C GLU A 171 -70.00 64.82 -47.02
N ASN A 172 -68.78 65.00 -47.54
CA ASN A 172 -68.53 65.84 -48.73
C ASN A 172 -67.86 65.18 -49.94
N ASP A 173 -67.63 63.85 -49.94
CA ASP A 173 -67.01 63.15 -51.07
C ASP A 173 -67.91 62.14 -51.81
N LEU A 174 -69.25 62.27 -51.67
CA LEU A 174 -70.20 61.38 -52.35
C LEU A 174 -70.36 61.73 -53.84
N LYS A 175 -70.09 60.74 -54.70
CA LYS A 175 -70.45 60.78 -56.13
C LYS A 175 -71.95 60.48 -56.30
N PRO A 176 -72.64 61.08 -57.29
CA PRO A 176 -74.10 60.97 -57.45
C PRO A 176 -74.64 59.55 -57.68
N ASP A 177 -73.78 58.57 -57.98
CA ASP A 177 -74.19 57.18 -58.24
C ASP A 177 -74.53 56.38 -56.96
N GLU A 178 -74.09 56.83 -55.78
CA GLU A 178 -74.30 56.11 -54.51
C GLU A 178 -75.60 56.48 -53.80
N ILE A 179 -76.23 57.60 -54.19
CA ILE A 179 -77.55 58.02 -53.68
C ILE A 179 -78.67 57.14 -54.27
N ALA A 180 -78.48 56.60 -55.48
CA ALA A 180 -79.44 55.72 -56.14
C ALA A 180 -79.51 54.31 -55.51
N ALA A 181 -78.37 53.79 -55.04
CA ALA A 181 -78.29 52.48 -54.39
C ALA A 181 -78.93 52.47 -53.00
N ASN A 182 -78.86 53.59 -52.27
CA ASN A 182 -79.44 53.71 -50.94
C ASN A 182 -80.98 53.86 -50.96
N ALA A 183 -81.55 54.36 -52.07
CA ALA A 183 -83.00 54.45 -52.25
C ALA A 183 -83.67 53.11 -52.60
N GLN A 184 -82.97 52.19 -53.27
CA GLN A 184 -83.51 50.87 -53.65
C GLN A 184 -83.51 49.86 -52.49
N ASN A 185 -82.55 49.95 -51.57
CA ASN A 185 -82.48 49.01 -50.43
C ASN A 185 -83.53 49.30 -49.35
N ASN A 186 -84.04 50.53 -49.25
CA ASN A 186 -85.11 50.88 -48.30
C ASN A 186 -86.53 50.47 -48.77
N ALA A 187 -86.71 50.06 -50.02
CA ALA A 187 -88.01 49.59 -50.54
C ALA A 187 -88.23 48.08 -50.40
N SER A 188 -87.17 47.29 -50.18
CA SER A 188 -87.24 45.82 -50.06
C SER A 188 -87.53 45.33 -48.64
N ASN A 189 -87.39 46.19 -47.63
CA ASN A 189 -87.58 45.83 -46.21
C ASN A 189 -89.04 45.91 -45.72
N THR A 190 -90.02 46.09 -46.60
CA THR A 190 -91.44 46.26 -46.22
C THR A 190 -92.42 45.21 -46.77
N SER A 191 -91.97 44.14 -47.44
CA SER A 191 -92.90 43.17 -48.08
C SER A 191 -92.86 41.71 -47.63
N ASP A 192 -91.87 41.22 -46.86
CA ASP A 192 -91.85 39.81 -46.43
C ASP A 192 -92.20 39.56 -44.94
N ASN A 193 -92.77 40.57 -44.27
CA ASN A 193 -93.22 40.45 -42.88
C ASN A 193 -94.62 39.81 -42.73
N ASN A 194 -95.03 38.90 -43.63
CA ASN A 194 -96.36 38.31 -43.58
C ASN A 194 -96.47 36.90 -44.20
N GLN A 195 -95.65 35.95 -43.72
CA GLN A 195 -95.97 34.51 -43.80
C GLN A 195 -95.48 33.80 -42.54
N GLN A 196 -96.15 34.19 -41.47
CA GLN A 196 -96.20 33.56 -40.17
C GLN A 196 -96.82 32.16 -40.28
N SER A 197 -96.39 31.28 -39.38
CA SER A 197 -97.24 30.24 -38.77
C SER A 197 -97.55 28.99 -39.61
N ASN A 198 -96.84 27.89 -39.33
CA ASN A 198 -97.42 26.63 -38.84
C ASN A 198 -96.35 25.52 -38.87
N ASP A 199 -95.84 25.17 -37.69
CA ASP A 199 -95.82 23.80 -37.15
C ASP A 199 -94.67 23.67 -36.13
N SER A 200 -95.00 24.11 -34.93
CA SER A 200 -94.42 23.60 -33.69
C SER A 200 -95.39 22.59 -33.09
N GLU A 201 -94.82 21.53 -32.52
CA GLU A 201 -95.40 20.47 -31.66
C GLU A 201 -95.63 19.09 -32.29
N THR A 202 -94.78 18.14 -31.92
CA THR A 202 -95.07 16.80 -31.34
C THR A 202 -93.79 15.93 -31.43
N THR A 203 -93.33 15.10 -30.49
CA THR A 203 -93.65 14.77 -29.09
C THR A 203 -92.47 13.95 -28.52
N LYS A 204 -92.22 14.09 -27.22
CA LYS A 204 -91.45 13.21 -26.31
C LYS A 204 -91.39 11.72 -26.70
N LYS A 205 -90.20 11.11 -26.56
CA LYS A 205 -89.95 10.02 -25.59
C LYS A 205 -88.45 9.82 -25.33
#